data_AF-A0A9X9WUW2-F1
#
_entry.id   AF-A0A9X9WUW2-F1
#
_cell.length_a   1.000
_cell.length_b   1.000
_cell.length_c   1.000
_cell.angle_alpha   90.00
_cell.angle_beta   90.00
_cell.angle_gamma   90.00
#
_symmetry.space_group_name_H-M   'P 1'
#
loop_
_entity.id
_entity.type
_entity.pdbx_description
1 polymer ?
#
loop_
_entity_poly.entity_id
_entity_poly.type
_entity_poly.pdbx_seq_one_letter_code
_entity_poly.pdbx_strand_id
1 'polypeptide(L)'
;MSLAASPLALLTPEEMGRADALAIAGGIPGERLMEAAGRAVARAAMRHFRPCRTLVLAGPGNNGGDGYVAARLLEQAGWPVAVAALAPPQEGSDAALAAARWRGPMVRFAAEEAARAALVIDAVFGAGLARPVEGVVAGALAAARGPVLAVDVPSGLDGATGQVRGFAPRAAVTVTFFRLKPGHLLLPGRELCGETMLAEIGLPGTVLDQVAPRAWRNAPGLWRLPEPGIAAHKYTRGHVTILAGAGMTGAARLAAAGARRAGAGLVTLA
;
A
#
# COMPACT_ATOMS: atom_id res chain seq x y z
N MET A 1 -20.38 7.37 12.87
CA MET A 1 -18.95 7.33 12.52
C MET A 1 -18.77 8.21 11.29
N SER A 2 -17.90 9.23 11.34
CA SER A 2 -17.64 10.12 10.19
C SER A 2 -17.11 9.32 9.00
N LEU A 3 -17.51 9.68 7.77
CA LEU A 3 -16.94 9.10 6.53
C LEU A 3 -15.41 9.23 6.50
N ALA A 4 -14.86 10.28 7.11
CA ALA A 4 -13.42 10.50 7.22
C ALA A 4 -12.71 9.41 8.05
N ALA A 5 -13.34 8.91 9.11
CA ALA A 5 -12.78 7.89 9.99
C ALA A 5 -12.92 6.46 9.45
N SER A 6 -13.56 6.28 8.29
CA SER A 6 -13.78 4.97 7.69
C SER A 6 -12.45 4.24 7.44
N PRO A 7 -12.35 2.91 7.72
CA PRO A 7 -11.18 2.13 7.34
C PRO A 7 -11.03 2.01 5.81
N LEU A 8 -12.07 2.38 5.06
CA LEU A 8 -12.05 2.42 3.59
C LEU A 8 -11.46 3.73 3.05
N ALA A 9 -11.19 4.73 3.89
CA ALA A 9 -10.57 5.98 3.45
C ALA A 9 -9.21 5.69 2.80
N LEU A 10 -8.95 6.35 1.67
CA LEU A 10 -7.68 6.33 0.98
C LEU A 10 -7.01 7.68 1.16
N LEU A 11 -5.70 7.67 1.34
CA LEU A 11 -4.90 8.89 1.41
C LEU A 11 -3.94 8.93 0.22
N THR A 12 -3.85 10.06 -0.46
CA THR A 12 -2.76 10.31 -1.42
C THR A 12 -1.42 10.37 -0.68
N PRO A 13 -0.27 10.29 -1.38
CA PRO A 13 1.04 10.46 -0.74
C PRO A 13 1.18 11.80 0.01
N GLU A 14 0.60 12.87 -0.55
CA GLU A 14 0.57 14.20 0.09
C GLU A 14 -0.29 14.19 1.36
N GLU A 15 -1.49 13.63 1.30
CA GLU A 15 -2.38 13.50 2.46
C GLU A 15 -1.78 12.61 3.56
N MET A 16 -1.06 11.55 3.20
CA MET A 16 -0.29 10.72 4.13
C MET A 16 0.81 11.51 4.83
N GLY A 17 1.62 12.26 4.07
CA GLY A 17 2.66 13.12 4.66
C GLY A 17 2.08 14.17 5.61
N ARG A 18 0.90 14.71 5.30
CA ARG A 18 0.17 15.59 6.22
C ARG A 18 -0.32 14.85 7.47
N ALA A 19 -0.81 13.62 7.33
CA ALA A 19 -1.22 12.80 8.47
C ALA A 19 -0.04 12.53 9.44
N ASP A 20 1.13 12.19 8.90
CA ASP A 20 2.35 11.98 9.67
C ASP A 20 2.78 13.28 10.39
N ALA A 21 2.79 14.41 9.68
CA ALA A 21 3.12 15.71 10.26
C ALA A 21 2.17 16.10 11.41
N LEU A 22 0.87 15.83 11.26
CA LEU A 22 -0.13 16.07 12.30
C LEU A 22 0.06 15.15 13.52
N ALA A 23 0.41 13.89 13.29
CA ALA A 23 0.72 12.96 14.37
C ALA A 23 1.96 13.40 15.17
N ILE A 24 3.00 13.87 14.48
CA ILE A 24 4.22 14.42 15.10
C ILE A 24 3.91 15.70 15.88
N ALA A 25 3.16 16.63 15.29
CA ALA A 25 2.71 17.84 15.98
C ALA A 25 1.83 17.53 17.20
N GLY A 26 1.10 16.41 17.16
CA GLY A 26 0.30 15.87 18.27
C GLY A 26 1.13 15.15 19.35
N GLY A 27 2.46 15.14 19.25
CA GLY A 27 3.37 14.61 20.27
C GLY A 27 3.82 13.17 20.05
N ILE A 28 3.54 12.55 18.90
CA ILE A 28 4.05 11.21 18.57
C ILE A 28 5.44 11.35 17.93
N PRO A 29 6.52 10.83 18.52
CA PRO A 29 7.84 10.91 17.90
C PRO A 29 7.89 10.15 16.57
N GLY A 30 8.48 10.76 15.53
CA GLY A 30 8.62 10.13 14.20
C GLY A 30 9.36 8.79 14.27
N GLU A 31 10.39 8.69 15.10
CA GLU A 31 11.10 7.45 15.43
C GLU A 31 10.14 6.31 15.84
N ARG A 32 9.08 6.59 16.61
CA ARG A 32 8.12 5.55 17.02
C ARG A 32 7.28 5.05 15.85
N LEU A 33 6.90 5.96 14.94
CA LEU A 33 6.16 5.61 13.73
C LEU A 33 7.01 4.72 12.82
N MET A 34 8.27 5.09 12.61
CA MET A 34 9.26 4.31 11.84
C MET A 34 9.54 2.94 12.46
N GLU A 35 9.72 2.87 13.79
CA GLU A 35 9.92 1.61 14.50
C GLU A 35 8.70 0.67 14.35
N ALA A 36 7.49 1.22 14.35
CA ALA A 36 6.26 0.47 14.14
C ALA A 36 6.12 -0.01 12.68
N ALA A 37 6.42 0.85 11.71
CA ALA A 37 6.41 0.56 10.28
C ALA A 37 7.40 -0.56 9.93
N GLY A 38 8.68 -0.41 10.28
CA GLY A 38 9.69 -1.45 10.04
C GLY A 38 9.40 -2.77 10.78
N ARG A 39 8.77 -2.72 11.97
CA ARG A 39 8.29 -3.92 12.66
C ARG A 39 7.16 -4.62 11.91
N ALA A 40 6.25 -3.87 11.29
CA ALA A 40 5.21 -4.44 10.46
C ALA A 40 5.82 -5.13 9.22
N VAL A 41 6.82 -4.52 8.59
CA VAL A 41 7.57 -5.10 7.47
C VAL A 41 8.27 -6.41 7.89
N ALA A 42 9.00 -6.41 9.00
CA ALA A 42 9.66 -7.62 9.51
C ALA A 42 8.65 -8.74 9.82
N ARG A 43 7.51 -8.41 10.44
CA ARG A 43 6.43 -9.37 10.70
C ARG A 43 5.82 -9.93 9.43
N ALA A 44 5.65 -9.09 8.40
CA ALA A 44 5.15 -9.55 7.11
C ALA A 44 6.15 -10.51 6.46
N ALA A 45 7.46 -10.19 6.48
CA ALA A 45 8.50 -11.08 5.98
C ALA A 45 8.48 -12.44 6.69
N MET A 46 8.46 -12.45 8.04
CA MET A 46 8.41 -13.68 8.84
C MET A 46 7.12 -14.50 8.66
N ARG A 47 6.02 -13.86 8.26
CA ARG A 47 4.74 -14.53 8.01
C ARG A 47 4.72 -15.22 6.64
N HIS A 48 5.32 -14.61 5.63
CA HIS A 48 5.20 -15.06 4.23
C HIS A 48 6.39 -15.90 3.78
N PHE A 49 7.54 -15.76 4.41
CA PHE A 49 8.77 -16.38 3.98
C PHE A 49 9.45 -17.11 5.15
N ARG A 50 10.19 -18.17 4.83
CA ARG A 50 11.10 -18.83 5.78
C ARG A 50 12.41 -18.05 5.86
N PRO A 51 13.16 -18.12 6.99
CA PRO A 51 14.47 -17.51 7.09
C PRO A 51 15.37 -17.87 5.90
N CYS A 52 15.82 -16.85 5.18
CA CYS A 52 16.62 -16.99 3.96
C CYS A 52 17.56 -15.78 3.78
N ARG A 53 18.49 -15.85 2.82
CA ARG A 53 19.39 -14.73 2.50
C ARG A 53 18.56 -13.54 2.04
N THR A 54 18.40 -12.55 2.90
CA THR A 54 17.57 -11.37 2.67
C THR A 54 18.46 -10.15 2.42
N LEU A 55 18.16 -9.43 1.35
CA LEU A 55 18.78 -8.14 1.08
C LEU A 55 17.74 -7.04 1.26
N VAL A 56 18.05 -6.05 2.08
CA VAL A 56 17.26 -4.81 2.17
C VAL A 56 17.91 -3.74 1.30
N LEU A 57 17.20 -3.30 0.28
CA LEU A 57 17.60 -2.15 -0.55
C LEU A 57 17.02 -0.90 0.09
N ALA A 58 17.86 -0.08 0.73
CA ALA A 58 17.43 1.07 1.53
C ALA A 58 17.75 2.40 0.82
N GLY A 59 16.75 3.28 0.72
CA GLY A 59 16.94 4.66 0.27
C GLY A 59 17.40 5.59 1.41
N PRO A 60 17.68 6.87 1.11
CA PRO A 60 18.10 7.83 2.12
C PRO A 60 16.95 8.45 2.94
N GLY A 61 15.69 8.20 2.57
CA GLY A 61 14.51 8.76 3.22
C GLY A 61 13.85 7.83 4.24
N ASN A 62 12.64 8.19 4.69
CA ASN A 62 11.89 7.44 5.70
C ASN A 62 11.67 5.96 5.32
N ASN A 63 11.37 5.68 4.04
CA ASN A 63 11.19 4.30 3.57
C ASN A 63 12.44 3.43 3.81
N GLY A 64 13.64 4.01 3.60
CA GLY A 64 14.90 3.33 3.90
C GLY A 64 15.10 3.12 5.40
N GLY A 65 14.69 4.09 6.22
CA GLY A 65 14.63 3.94 7.68
C GLY A 65 13.77 2.77 8.14
N ASP A 66 12.57 2.62 7.58
CA ASP A 66 11.70 1.46 7.82
C ASP A 66 12.40 0.14 7.42
N GLY A 67 13.13 0.17 6.29
CA GLY A 67 13.99 -0.92 5.84
C GLY A 67 15.08 -1.30 6.84
N TYR A 68 15.79 -0.32 7.42
CA TYR A 68 16.81 -0.55 8.45
C TYR A 68 16.21 -1.16 9.72
N VAL A 69 15.05 -0.67 10.17
CA VAL A 69 14.31 -1.26 11.30
C VAL A 69 13.94 -2.71 10.98
N ALA A 70 13.39 -2.97 9.79
CA ALA A 70 13.02 -4.31 9.36
C ALA A 70 14.23 -5.24 9.32
N ALA A 71 15.37 -4.78 8.78
CA ALA A 71 16.61 -5.53 8.72
C ALA A 71 17.08 -5.96 10.11
N ARG A 72 17.14 -5.00 11.05
CA ARG A 72 17.52 -5.24 12.45
C ARG A 72 16.62 -6.26 13.12
N LEU A 73 15.30 -6.14 12.96
CA LEU A 73 14.35 -7.06 13.60
C LEU A 73 14.37 -8.46 13.00
N LEU A 74 14.62 -8.58 11.69
CA LEU A 74 14.80 -9.88 11.04
C LEU A 74 16.11 -10.56 11.46
N GLU A 75 17.19 -9.80 11.55
CA GLU A 75 18.48 -10.31 12.06
C GLU A 75 18.35 -10.79 13.51
N GLN A 76 17.68 -10.03 14.38
CA GLN A 76 17.34 -10.46 15.75
C GLN A 76 16.48 -11.73 15.80
N ALA A 77 15.71 -12.00 14.75
CA ALA A 77 14.91 -13.22 14.60
C ALA A 77 15.70 -14.37 13.92
N GLY A 78 17.02 -14.23 13.73
CA GLY A 78 17.90 -15.26 13.19
C GLY A 78 17.96 -15.32 11.66
N TRP A 79 17.51 -14.28 10.95
CA TRP A 79 17.60 -14.23 9.49
C TRP A 79 18.99 -13.79 9.04
N PRO A 80 19.55 -14.39 7.96
CA PRO A 80 20.76 -13.87 7.34
C PRO A 80 20.41 -12.64 6.48
N VAL A 81 20.56 -11.44 7.08
CA VAL A 81 20.19 -10.16 6.47
C VAL A 81 21.44 -9.33 6.16
N ALA A 82 21.44 -8.68 4.99
CA ALA A 82 22.35 -7.59 4.66
C ALA A 82 21.57 -6.35 4.20
N VAL A 83 22.15 -5.17 4.39
CA VAL A 83 21.59 -3.91 3.88
C VAL A 83 22.48 -3.35 2.78
N ALA A 84 21.87 -2.94 1.67
CA ALA A 84 22.49 -2.12 0.66
C ALA A 84 21.84 -0.73 0.66
N ALA A 85 22.59 0.28 1.08
CA ALA A 85 22.11 1.65 1.11
C ALA A 85 22.45 2.37 -0.20
N LEU A 86 21.46 3.02 -0.81
CA LEU A 86 21.64 3.82 -2.01
C LEU A 86 22.50 5.06 -1.72
N ALA A 87 22.25 5.69 -0.58
CA ALA A 87 22.94 6.86 -0.07
C ALA A 87 22.75 6.91 1.46
N PRO A 88 23.65 7.58 2.22
CA PRO A 88 23.42 7.80 3.64
C PRO A 88 22.14 8.61 3.87
N PRO A 89 21.35 8.30 4.91
CA PRO A 89 20.22 9.14 5.30
C PRO A 89 20.67 10.53 5.75
N GLN A 90 19.76 11.50 5.70
CA GLN A 90 20.01 12.85 6.19
C GLN A 90 20.32 12.83 7.70
N GLU A 91 21.40 13.50 8.12
CA GLU A 91 21.79 13.59 9.53
C GLU A 91 20.67 14.23 10.37
N GLY A 92 20.44 13.69 11.57
CA GLY A 92 19.36 14.12 12.46
C GLY A 92 17.95 13.62 12.09
N SER A 93 17.78 12.90 10.96
CA SER A 93 16.50 12.28 10.61
C SER A 93 16.25 10.98 11.39
N ASP A 94 14.99 10.57 11.48
CA ASP A 94 14.60 9.26 12.03
C ASP A 94 15.28 8.11 11.26
N ALA A 95 15.45 8.25 9.93
CA ALA A 95 16.12 7.26 9.09
C ALA A 95 17.61 7.13 9.45
N ALA A 96 18.28 8.23 9.81
CA ALA A 96 19.66 8.18 10.30
C ALA A 96 19.76 7.47 11.66
N LEU A 97 18.79 7.67 12.57
CA LEU A 97 18.72 6.93 13.83
C LEU A 97 18.52 5.43 13.60
N ALA A 98 17.63 5.05 12.67
CA ALA A 98 17.42 3.66 12.29
C ALA A 98 18.67 3.03 11.66
N ALA A 99 19.33 3.74 10.75
CA ALA A 99 20.58 3.29 10.13
C ALA A 99 21.71 3.12 11.15
N ALA A 100 21.86 4.04 12.11
CA ALA A 100 22.88 3.94 13.17
C ALA A 100 22.66 2.75 14.13
N ARG A 101 21.42 2.23 14.20
CA ARG A 101 21.09 1.04 15.00
C ARG A 101 21.35 -0.28 14.28
N TRP A 102 21.56 -0.25 12.96
CA TRP A 102 21.95 -1.42 12.20
C TRP A 102 23.44 -1.72 12.42
N ARG A 103 23.75 -2.92 12.90
CA ARG A 103 25.12 -3.39 13.17
C ARG A 103 25.53 -4.60 12.32
N GLY A 104 24.63 -5.08 11.47
CA GLY A 104 24.87 -6.23 10.60
C GLY A 104 25.59 -5.85 9.29
N PRO A 105 25.71 -6.81 8.37
CA PRO A 105 26.44 -6.63 7.11
C PRO A 105 25.88 -5.48 6.25
N MET A 106 26.79 -4.63 5.78
CA MET A 106 26.55 -3.63 4.75
C MET A 106 27.18 -4.11 3.44
N VAL A 107 26.41 -4.11 2.35
CA VAL A 107 26.91 -4.47 1.02
C VAL A 107 26.68 -3.33 0.03
N ARG A 108 27.29 -3.43 -1.15
CA ARG A 108 27.13 -2.43 -2.21
C ARG A 108 25.70 -2.45 -2.74
N PHE A 109 25.17 -1.26 -3.05
CA PHE A 109 23.93 -1.13 -3.80
C PHE A 109 24.18 -1.53 -5.26
N ALA A 110 23.96 -2.81 -5.57
CA ALA A 110 24.33 -3.39 -6.85
C ALA A 110 23.40 -4.57 -7.24
N ALA A 111 23.25 -4.79 -8.54
CA ALA A 111 22.40 -5.83 -9.11
C ALA A 111 22.84 -7.24 -8.71
N GLU A 112 24.14 -7.47 -8.58
CA GLU A 112 24.72 -8.77 -8.24
C GLU A 112 24.32 -9.22 -6.82
N GLU A 113 24.21 -8.28 -5.88
CA GLU A 113 23.79 -8.59 -4.52
C GLU A 113 22.30 -8.96 -4.46
N ALA A 114 21.47 -8.23 -5.20
CA ALA A 114 20.04 -8.52 -5.31
C ALA A 114 19.79 -9.86 -6.01
N ALA A 115 20.55 -10.20 -7.05
CA ALA A 115 20.44 -11.47 -7.77
C ALA A 115 20.80 -12.69 -6.92
N ARG A 116 21.64 -12.51 -5.90
CA ARG A 116 22.02 -13.56 -4.93
C ARG A 116 21.06 -13.68 -3.76
N ALA A 117 20.14 -12.73 -3.59
CA ALA A 117 19.20 -12.73 -2.47
C ALA A 117 18.02 -13.68 -2.76
N ALA A 118 17.61 -14.44 -1.75
CA ALA A 118 16.40 -15.27 -1.80
C ALA A 118 15.14 -14.45 -1.47
N LEU A 119 15.30 -13.30 -0.80
CA LEU A 119 14.27 -12.30 -0.56
C LEU A 119 14.89 -10.92 -0.72
N VAL A 120 14.24 -10.03 -1.48
CA VAL A 120 14.60 -8.61 -1.55
C VAL A 120 13.52 -7.81 -0.84
N ILE A 121 13.91 -7.00 0.14
CA ILE A 121 13.04 -5.98 0.72
C ILE A 121 13.32 -4.67 0.00
N ASP A 122 12.34 -4.21 -0.77
CA ASP A 122 12.36 -2.94 -1.48
C ASP A 122 11.93 -1.82 -0.54
N ALA A 123 12.92 -1.12 0.02
CA ALA A 123 12.78 0.02 0.91
C ALA A 123 13.46 1.28 0.31
N VAL A 124 13.54 1.37 -1.02
CA VAL A 124 14.27 2.45 -1.69
C VAL A 124 13.46 3.74 -1.71
N PHE A 125 12.26 3.70 -2.30
CA PHE A 125 11.37 4.85 -2.43
C PHE A 125 9.93 4.49 -2.06
N GLY A 126 9.30 5.33 -1.25
CA GLY A 126 7.88 5.20 -0.92
C GLY A 126 6.97 5.91 -1.93
N ALA A 127 5.71 6.12 -1.53
CA ALA A 127 4.64 6.59 -2.41
C ALA A 127 4.79 8.01 -2.97
N GLY A 128 5.64 8.85 -2.38
CA GLY A 128 5.89 10.26 -2.75
C GLY A 128 6.94 10.47 -3.84
N LEU A 129 7.17 9.49 -4.71
CA LEU A 129 8.21 9.53 -5.73
C LEU A 129 7.95 10.64 -6.77
N ALA A 130 8.87 11.60 -6.86
CA ALA A 130 8.81 12.68 -7.85
C ALA A 130 9.56 12.37 -9.16
N ARG A 131 10.58 11.50 -9.10
CA ARG A 131 11.50 11.21 -10.23
C ARG A 131 11.38 9.75 -10.70
N PRO A 132 11.54 9.46 -12.00
CA PRO A 132 11.57 8.09 -12.50
C PRO A 132 12.65 7.24 -11.80
N VAL A 133 12.34 5.97 -11.55
CA VAL A 133 13.32 4.98 -11.07
C VAL A 133 14.10 4.43 -12.26
N GLU A 134 15.39 4.73 -12.28
CA GLU A 134 16.30 4.42 -13.39
C GLU A 134 17.67 3.97 -12.86
N GLY A 135 18.57 3.61 -13.78
CA GLY A 135 19.98 3.33 -13.48
C GLY A 135 20.17 2.23 -12.44
N VAL A 136 21.04 2.48 -11.46
CA VAL A 136 21.42 1.47 -10.45
C VAL A 136 20.24 0.97 -9.62
N VAL A 137 19.23 1.80 -9.37
CA VAL A 137 18.03 1.40 -8.61
C VAL A 137 17.18 0.43 -9.42
N ALA A 138 16.86 0.81 -10.66
CA ALA A 138 16.11 -0.07 -11.57
C ALA A 138 16.87 -1.39 -11.80
N GLY A 139 18.19 -1.32 -12.01
CA GLY A 139 19.03 -2.50 -12.20
C GLY A 139 19.04 -3.44 -10.99
N ALA A 140 19.15 -2.91 -9.77
CA ALA A 140 19.12 -3.72 -8.56
C ALA A 140 17.76 -4.40 -8.34
N LEU A 141 16.66 -3.67 -8.51
CA LEU A 141 15.32 -4.22 -8.35
C LEU A 141 14.97 -5.24 -9.45
N ALA A 142 15.36 -4.99 -10.70
CA ALA A 142 15.16 -5.90 -11.81
C ALA A 142 15.99 -7.19 -11.70
N ALA A 143 17.13 -7.14 -11.00
CA ALA A 143 18.00 -8.29 -10.80
C ALA A 143 17.51 -9.25 -9.70
N ALA A 144 16.50 -8.87 -8.91
CA ALA A 144 15.91 -9.72 -7.89
C ALA A 144 15.34 -11.01 -8.53
N ARG A 145 15.87 -12.17 -8.11
CA ARG A 145 15.40 -13.49 -8.57
C ARG A 145 14.39 -14.12 -7.62
N GLY A 146 14.50 -13.79 -6.33
CA GLY A 146 13.53 -14.16 -5.30
C GLY A 146 12.32 -13.22 -5.26
N PRO A 147 11.32 -13.51 -4.40
CA PRO A 147 10.24 -12.59 -4.12
C PRO A 147 10.75 -11.22 -3.66
N VAL A 148 10.02 -10.18 -4.07
CA VAL A 148 10.20 -8.82 -3.57
C VAL A 148 9.11 -8.52 -2.53
N LEU A 149 9.50 -8.04 -1.36
CA LEU A 149 8.60 -7.44 -0.38
C LEU A 149 8.79 -5.92 -0.43
N ALA A 150 7.75 -5.18 -0.80
CA ALA A 150 7.81 -3.73 -0.89
C ALA A 150 7.39 -3.04 0.41
N VAL A 151 8.12 -2.00 0.78
CA VAL A 151 7.82 -1.12 1.91
C VAL A 151 7.07 0.12 1.39
N ASP A 152 5.89 0.35 1.95
CA ASP A 152 4.87 1.31 1.55
C ASP A 152 4.26 1.06 0.16
N VAL A 153 5.07 1.14 -0.89
CA VAL A 153 4.74 0.82 -2.29
C VAL A 153 5.96 0.21 -2.97
N PRO A 154 5.81 -0.58 -4.05
CA PRO A 154 6.94 -0.92 -4.90
C PRO A 154 7.63 0.36 -5.40
N SER A 155 8.94 0.47 -5.22
CA SER A 155 9.72 1.61 -5.69
C SER A 155 9.50 1.81 -7.19
N GLY A 156 9.15 3.04 -7.57
CA GLY A 156 8.79 3.37 -8.96
C GLY A 156 7.29 3.40 -9.22
N LEU A 157 6.46 2.98 -8.26
CA LEU A 157 5.02 3.13 -8.34
C LEU A 157 4.58 4.47 -7.76
N ASP A 158 3.78 5.22 -8.52
CA ASP A 158 3.12 6.42 -8.02
C ASP A 158 1.93 6.04 -7.11
N GLY A 159 2.01 6.39 -5.83
CA GLY A 159 0.97 6.04 -4.88
C GLY A 159 -0.37 6.76 -5.11
N ALA A 160 -0.41 7.91 -5.79
CA ALA A 160 -1.64 8.64 -6.08
C ALA A 160 -2.38 8.07 -7.29
N THR A 161 -1.65 7.58 -8.30
CA THR A 161 -2.24 7.19 -9.60
C THR A 161 -2.14 5.71 -9.92
N GLY A 162 -1.24 4.97 -9.26
CA GLY A 162 -0.92 3.58 -9.60
C GLY A 162 -0.12 3.42 -10.89
N GLN A 163 0.39 4.51 -11.47
CA GLN A 163 1.22 4.47 -12.68
C GLN A 163 2.69 4.21 -12.34
N VAL A 164 3.39 3.54 -13.26
CA VAL A 164 4.82 3.29 -13.14
C VAL A 164 5.61 4.51 -13.61
N ARG A 165 6.61 4.92 -12.82
CA ARG A 165 7.55 6.00 -13.13
C ARG A 165 8.94 5.39 -13.35
N GLY A 166 9.30 5.13 -14.61
CA GLY A 166 10.57 4.50 -14.99
C GLY A 166 10.49 2.97 -14.92
N PHE A 167 10.76 2.40 -13.75
CA PHE A 167 10.67 0.96 -13.49
C PHE A 167 10.05 0.70 -12.12
N ALA A 168 9.20 -0.31 -12.00
CA ALA A 168 8.69 -0.79 -10.73
C ALA A 168 8.68 -2.33 -10.70
N PRO A 169 9.23 -2.97 -9.65
CA PRO A 169 9.19 -4.42 -9.54
C PRO A 169 7.77 -4.90 -9.22
N ARG A 170 7.46 -6.14 -9.59
CA ARG A 170 6.27 -6.84 -9.06
C ARG A 170 6.62 -7.40 -7.69
N ALA A 171 6.03 -6.83 -6.65
CA ALA A 171 6.12 -7.35 -5.29
C ALA A 171 5.24 -8.61 -5.13
N ALA A 172 5.74 -9.56 -4.34
CA ALA A 172 4.91 -10.65 -3.82
C ALA A 172 3.99 -10.13 -2.70
N VAL A 173 4.52 -9.24 -1.85
CA VAL A 173 3.81 -8.60 -0.74
C VAL A 173 4.22 -7.14 -0.66
N THR A 174 3.26 -6.23 -0.47
CA THR A 174 3.49 -4.83 -0.13
C THR A 174 2.94 -4.54 1.27
N VAL A 175 3.76 -3.95 2.14
CA VAL A 175 3.33 -3.51 3.47
C VAL A 175 3.21 -2.01 3.46
N THR A 176 2.00 -1.48 3.62
CA THR A 176 1.74 -0.04 3.70
C THR A 176 1.15 0.34 5.03
N PHE A 177 1.18 1.63 5.36
CA PHE A 177 0.97 2.11 6.72
C PHE A 177 -0.24 3.04 6.80
N PHE A 178 -0.99 2.90 7.90
CA PHE A 178 -2.13 3.72 8.31
C PHE A 178 -3.34 3.70 7.36
N ARG A 179 -3.19 4.10 6.10
CA ARG A 179 -4.22 3.99 5.05
C ARG A 179 -3.62 3.52 3.73
N LEU A 180 -4.46 2.85 2.95
CA LEU A 180 -4.12 2.53 1.56
C LEU A 180 -4.03 3.84 0.75
N LYS A 181 -3.10 3.87 -0.19
CA LYS A 181 -3.07 4.88 -1.25
C LYS A 181 -3.87 4.40 -2.47
N PRO A 182 -4.40 5.30 -3.32
CA PRO A 182 -5.13 4.90 -4.53
C PRO A 182 -4.33 3.96 -5.45
N GLY A 183 -3.01 4.14 -5.54
CA GLY A 183 -2.12 3.32 -6.36
C GLY A 183 -2.08 1.83 -5.98
N HIS A 184 -2.49 1.46 -4.77
CA HIS A 184 -2.66 0.05 -4.38
C HIS A 184 -3.90 -0.60 -5.00
N LEU A 185 -4.87 0.20 -5.46
CA LEU A 185 -6.16 -0.27 -5.95
C LEU A 185 -6.34 -0.04 -7.45
N LEU A 186 -5.65 0.95 -8.01
CA LEU A 186 -5.66 1.28 -9.43
C LEU A 186 -4.62 0.47 -10.20
N LEU A 187 -4.93 0.15 -11.46
CA LEU A 187 -4.01 -0.54 -12.36
C LEU A 187 -3.04 0.44 -13.04
N PRO A 188 -1.78 0.03 -13.33
CA PRO A 188 -1.20 -1.31 -13.06
C PRO A 188 -0.77 -1.54 -11.61
N GLY A 189 -0.72 -0.49 -10.77
CA GLY A 189 -0.17 -0.55 -9.41
C GLY A 189 -0.69 -1.69 -8.52
N ARG A 190 -2.00 -1.97 -8.56
CA ARG A 190 -2.61 -3.08 -7.82
C ARG A 190 -1.96 -4.43 -8.13
N GLU A 191 -1.62 -4.68 -9.39
CA GLU A 191 -0.95 -5.93 -9.76
C GLU A 191 0.50 -5.98 -9.32
N LEU A 192 1.18 -4.84 -9.33
CA LEU A 192 2.58 -4.73 -8.91
C LEU A 192 2.74 -4.81 -7.39
N CYS A 193 1.70 -4.47 -6.62
CA CYS A 193 1.73 -4.58 -5.16
C CYS A 193 1.56 -6.01 -4.63
N GLY A 194 1.12 -6.96 -5.46
CA GLY A 194 0.83 -8.32 -4.99
C GLY A 194 -0.18 -8.32 -3.83
N GLU A 195 0.08 -9.12 -2.79
CA GLU A 195 -0.70 -9.05 -1.55
C GLU A 195 -0.39 -7.74 -0.81
N THR A 196 -1.39 -6.89 -0.61
CA THR A 196 -1.22 -5.63 0.12
C THR A 196 -1.67 -5.75 1.56
N MET A 197 -0.73 -5.61 2.51
CA MET A 197 -0.99 -5.58 3.94
C MET A 197 -1.03 -4.15 4.45
N LEU A 198 -2.15 -3.76 5.04
CA LEU A 198 -2.28 -2.48 5.74
C LEU A 198 -1.90 -2.67 7.21
N ALA A 199 -0.86 -1.98 7.66
CA ALA A 199 -0.40 -2.00 9.04
C ALA A 199 -0.80 -0.70 9.78
N GLU A 200 -1.31 -0.86 10.99
CA GLU A 200 -1.49 0.25 11.92
C GLU A 200 -0.17 0.54 12.63
N ILE A 201 0.33 1.76 12.48
CA ILE A 201 1.63 2.19 13.01
C ILE A 201 1.53 3.19 14.17
N GLY A 202 0.31 3.40 14.68
CA GLY A 202 0.06 4.25 15.85
C GLY A 202 -0.45 5.67 15.54
N LEU A 203 -0.72 6.01 14.28
CA LEU A 203 -1.40 7.27 13.95
C LEU A 203 -2.84 7.25 14.50
N PRO A 204 -3.25 8.27 15.28
CA PRO A 204 -4.60 8.33 15.82
C PRO A 204 -5.60 8.65 14.72
N GLY A 205 -6.77 8.01 14.73
CA GLY A 205 -7.81 8.25 13.72
C GLY A 205 -8.28 9.71 13.61
N THR A 206 -8.07 10.51 14.65
CA THR A 206 -8.38 11.95 14.69
C THR A 206 -7.59 12.78 13.69
N VAL A 207 -6.44 12.31 13.19
CA VAL A 207 -5.73 13.02 12.10
C VAL A 207 -6.56 13.07 10.82
N LEU A 208 -7.47 12.10 10.61
CA LEU A 208 -8.31 12.04 9.41
C LEU A 208 -9.34 13.15 9.35
N ASP A 209 -9.79 13.66 10.51
CA ASP A 209 -10.72 14.79 10.53
C ASP A 209 -10.06 16.07 9.98
N GLN A 210 -8.75 16.21 10.19
CA GLN A 210 -7.97 17.35 9.68
C GLN A 210 -7.49 17.14 8.24
N VAL A 211 -7.03 15.93 7.91
CA VAL A 211 -6.60 15.58 6.55
C VAL A 211 -7.77 15.69 5.56
N ALA A 212 -8.98 15.33 6.01
CA ALA A 212 -10.22 15.32 5.22
C ALA A 212 -10.09 14.50 3.91
N PRO A 213 -9.97 13.15 4.02
CA PRO A 213 -9.79 12.27 2.87
C PRO A 213 -10.83 12.52 1.76
N ARG A 214 -10.40 12.46 0.51
CA ARG A 214 -11.26 12.69 -0.66
C ARG A 214 -11.59 11.43 -1.46
N ALA A 215 -11.01 10.29 -1.10
CA ALA A 215 -11.17 9.02 -1.79
C ALA A 215 -11.44 7.87 -0.81
N TRP A 216 -12.21 6.88 -1.26
CA TRP A 216 -12.51 5.67 -0.49
C TRP A 216 -12.44 4.43 -1.38
N ARG A 217 -11.99 3.32 -0.82
CA ARG A 217 -12.15 2.00 -1.41
C ARG A 217 -13.65 1.68 -1.50
N ASN A 218 -14.13 1.48 -2.72
CA ASN A 218 -15.52 1.10 -2.94
C ASN A 218 -15.79 -0.33 -2.43
N ALA A 219 -16.38 -0.45 -1.24
CA ALA A 219 -16.70 -1.70 -0.58
C ALA A 219 -17.94 -1.55 0.33
N PRO A 220 -18.63 -2.65 0.67
CA PRO A 220 -19.67 -2.63 1.70
C PRO A 220 -19.17 -1.94 2.98
N GLY A 221 -20.00 -1.05 3.54
CA GLY A 221 -19.62 -0.16 4.64
C GLY A 221 -19.55 1.31 4.22
N LEU A 222 -19.11 1.59 2.98
CA LEU A 222 -19.29 2.91 2.36
C LEU A 222 -20.73 3.09 1.87
N TRP A 223 -21.31 1.99 1.38
CA TRP A 223 -22.71 1.85 1.01
C TRP A 223 -23.27 0.58 1.65
N ARG A 224 -24.59 0.48 1.70
CA ARG A 224 -25.34 -0.73 2.12
C ARG A 224 -26.47 -0.96 1.14
N LEU A 225 -26.81 -2.23 0.92
CA LEU A 225 -28.01 -2.57 0.16
C LEU A 225 -29.25 -2.32 1.05
N PRO A 226 -30.35 -1.79 0.51
CA PRO A 226 -31.58 -1.64 1.27
C PRO A 226 -32.16 -3.00 1.67
N GLU A 227 -32.46 -3.18 2.95
CA GLU A 227 -33.14 -4.38 3.46
C GLU A 227 -34.66 -4.17 3.46
N PRO A 228 -35.46 -5.09 2.90
CA PRO A 228 -36.91 -4.99 2.95
C PRO A 228 -37.46 -5.27 4.35
N GLY A 229 -38.30 -4.36 4.86
CA GLY A 229 -39.14 -4.65 6.03
C GLY A 229 -40.33 -5.56 5.69
N ILE A 230 -41.04 -6.03 6.72
CA ILE A 230 -42.21 -6.94 6.60
C ILE A 230 -43.32 -6.36 5.71
N ALA A 231 -43.51 -5.03 5.73
CA ALA A 231 -44.52 -4.34 4.92
C ALA A 231 -44.04 -4.03 3.48
N ALA A 232 -42.83 -4.43 3.08
CA ALA A 232 -42.30 -4.11 1.77
C ALA A 232 -43.05 -4.85 0.65
N HIS A 233 -43.38 -4.14 -0.43
CA HIS A 233 -43.99 -4.70 -1.63
C HIS A 233 -43.29 -4.17 -2.88
N LYS A 234 -43.61 -4.72 -4.05
CA LYS A 234 -42.93 -4.38 -5.32
C LYS A 234 -42.82 -2.87 -5.59
N TYR A 235 -43.84 -2.06 -5.26
CA TYR A 235 -43.77 -0.62 -5.48
C TYR A 235 -42.92 0.16 -4.45
N THR A 236 -42.76 -0.29 -3.20
CA THR A 236 -41.86 0.37 -2.24
C THR A 236 -40.39 0.10 -2.51
N ARG A 237 -40.11 -0.87 -3.39
CA ARG A 237 -38.75 -1.29 -3.80
C ARG A 237 -38.28 -0.63 -5.10
N GLY A 238 -38.97 0.40 -5.55
CA GLY A 238 -38.63 1.16 -6.76
C GLY A 238 -38.88 0.40 -8.07
N HIS A 239 -38.89 1.17 -9.16
CA HIS A 239 -39.05 0.68 -10.52
C HIS A 239 -37.88 1.16 -11.38
N VAL A 240 -37.14 0.22 -11.98
CA VAL A 240 -36.03 0.51 -12.88
C VAL A 240 -36.48 0.31 -14.33
N THR A 241 -36.35 1.35 -15.15
CA THR A 241 -36.51 1.26 -16.61
C THR A 241 -35.15 1.25 -17.27
N ILE A 242 -34.90 0.26 -18.13
CA ILE A 242 -33.65 0.09 -18.86
C ILE A 242 -33.93 0.35 -20.33
N LEU A 243 -33.38 1.44 -20.85
CA LEU A 243 -33.42 1.79 -22.27
C LEU A 243 -32.33 1.01 -23.00
N ALA A 244 -32.74 0.10 -23.88
CA ALA A 244 -31.85 -0.84 -24.55
C ALA A 244 -31.86 -0.66 -26.07
N GLY A 245 -30.67 -0.74 -26.68
CA GLY A 245 -30.56 -0.78 -28.13
C GLY A 245 -30.95 -2.14 -28.71
N ALA A 246 -31.53 -2.14 -29.92
CA ALA A 246 -31.99 -3.35 -30.60
C ALA A 246 -30.88 -4.36 -30.93
N GLY A 247 -29.62 -3.92 -31.06
CA GLY A 247 -28.49 -4.77 -31.46
C GLY A 247 -27.82 -5.56 -30.33
N MET A 248 -27.94 -5.13 -29.07
CA MET A 248 -27.23 -5.71 -27.92
C MET A 248 -28.19 -6.15 -26.82
N THR A 249 -29.18 -6.97 -27.18
CA THR A 249 -30.22 -7.46 -26.26
C THR A 249 -29.66 -8.20 -25.03
N GLY A 250 -28.48 -8.80 -25.14
CA GLY A 250 -27.77 -9.39 -24.00
C GLY A 250 -27.44 -8.39 -22.89
N ALA A 251 -27.02 -7.18 -23.24
CA ALA A 251 -26.69 -6.13 -22.26
C ALA A 251 -27.94 -5.71 -21.45
N ALA A 252 -29.08 -5.57 -22.14
CA ALA A 252 -30.36 -5.26 -21.50
C ALA A 252 -30.77 -6.33 -20.48
N ARG A 253 -30.64 -7.61 -20.85
CA ARG A 253 -30.98 -8.75 -19.99
C ARG A 253 -30.06 -8.83 -18.77
N LEU A 254 -28.76 -8.57 -18.94
CA LEU A 254 -27.80 -8.52 -17.84
C LEU A 254 -28.12 -7.37 -16.86
N ALA A 255 -28.38 -6.17 -17.38
CA ALA A 255 -28.77 -5.02 -16.56
C ALA A 255 -30.07 -5.30 -15.79
N ALA A 256 -31.07 -5.88 -16.44
CA ALA A 256 -32.34 -6.22 -15.80
C ALA A 256 -32.18 -7.27 -14.69
N ALA A 257 -31.38 -8.30 -14.95
CA ALA A 257 -31.06 -9.31 -13.94
C ALA A 257 -30.30 -8.70 -12.74
N GLY A 258 -29.35 -7.80 -12.99
CA GLY A 258 -28.64 -7.05 -11.96
C GLY A 258 -29.58 -6.22 -11.08
N ALA A 259 -30.46 -5.42 -11.69
CA ALA A 259 -31.44 -4.60 -10.97
C ALA A 259 -32.37 -5.45 -10.09
N ARG A 260 -32.89 -6.58 -10.61
CA ARG A 260 -33.72 -7.51 -9.81
C ARG A 260 -32.95 -8.11 -8.64
N ARG A 261 -31.70 -8.58 -8.85
CA ARG A 261 -30.87 -9.16 -7.78
C ARG A 261 -30.48 -8.13 -6.72
N ALA A 262 -30.29 -6.88 -7.09
CA ALA A 262 -30.03 -5.78 -6.17
C ALA A 262 -31.28 -5.35 -5.36
N GLY A 263 -32.46 -5.90 -5.68
CA GLY A 263 -33.68 -5.72 -4.91
C GLY A 263 -34.67 -4.71 -5.49
N ALA A 264 -34.59 -4.37 -6.78
CA ALA A 264 -35.64 -3.60 -7.45
C ALA A 264 -36.96 -4.38 -7.46
N GLY A 265 -38.08 -3.70 -7.17
CA GLY A 265 -39.38 -4.35 -7.10
C GLY A 265 -40.05 -4.57 -8.46
N LEU A 266 -39.76 -3.71 -9.44
CA LEU A 266 -40.14 -3.88 -10.83
C LEU A 266 -38.99 -3.47 -11.76
N VAL A 267 -38.84 -4.17 -12.88
CA VAL A 267 -37.87 -3.84 -13.92
C VAL A 267 -38.53 -3.90 -15.29
N THR A 268 -38.45 -2.83 -16.06
CA THR A 268 -38.97 -2.74 -17.43
C THR A 268 -37.81 -2.57 -18.41
N LEU A 269 -37.86 -3.29 -19.52
CA LEU A 269 -36.99 -3.05 -20.68
C LEU A 269 -37.79 -2.23 -21.70
N ALA A 270 -37.18 -1.18 -22.24
CA ALA A 270 -37.74 -0.32 -23.27
C ALA A 270 -36.71 -0.07 -24.38
#